data_AF-A0A2H9MSJ8-F1
#
_entry.id   AF-A0A2H9MSJ8-F1
#
_cell.length_a   1.000
_cell.length_b   1.000
_cell.length_c   1.000
_cell.angle_alpha   90.00
_cell.angle_beta   90.00
_cell.angle_gamma   90.00
#
_symmetry.space_group_name_H-M   'P 1'
#
loop_
_entity.id
_entity.type
_entity.pdbx_description
1 polymer ?
#
loop_
_entity_poly.entity_id
_entity_poly.type
_entity_poly.pdbx_seq_one_letter_code
_entity_poly.pdbx_strand_id
1 'polypeptide(L)' 'MEFLKIDGSFGEGGGQIVRTALTLSCITRRPIILEKIRQNRKNPGLKPQHLTAIKILQKICNAKVE' A
#
# COMPACT_ATOMS: atom_id res chain seq x y z
N MET A 1 -1.70 -17.47 6.81
CA MET A 1 -1.62 -16.94 5.43
C MET A 1 -0.27 -16.27 5.27
N GLU A 2 0.40 -16.50 4.16
CA GLU A 2 1.68 -15.85 3.87
C GLU A 2 1.43 -14.45 3.31
N PHE A 3 2.07 -13.43 3.89
CA PHE A 3 2.00 -12.07 3.40
C PHE A 3 2.97 -11.88 2.25
N LEU A 4 2.51 -11.31 1.14
CA LEU A 4 3.40 -10.87 0.06
C LEU A 4 4.09 -9.58 0.47
N LYS A 5 5.41 -9.61 0.63
CA LYS A 5 6.22 -8.44 0.91
C LYS A 5 6.48 -7.65 -0.37
N ILE A 6 6.29 -6.34 -0.31
CA ILE A 6 6.48 -5.43 -1.44
C ILE A 6 7.40 -4.29 -0.98
N ASP A 7 8.46 -4.04 -1.74
CA ASP A 7 9.36 -2.91 -1.51
C ASP A 7 8.81 -1.65 -2.21
N GLY A 8 8.31 -0.70 -1.42
CA GLY A 8 7.74 0.57 -1.89
C GLY A 8 8.75 1.59 -2.41
N SER A 9 10.05 1.28 -2.38
CA SER A 9 11.12 2.09 -2.98
C SER A 9 11.47 1.66 -4.40
N PHE A 10 10.93 0.53 -4.89
CA PHE A 10 11.19 0.02 -6.23
C PHE A 10 10.76 1.00 -7.33
N GLY A 11 11.55 1.08 -8.41
CA GLY A 11 11.33 2.03 -9.51
C GLY A 11 11.40 3.48 -9.03
N GLU A 12 10.37 4.28 -9.34
CA GLU A 12 10.30 5.68 -8.90
C GLU A 12 10.11 5.86 -7.38
N GLY A 13 9.76 4.80 -6.64
CA GLY A 13 9.42 4.90 -5.21
C GLY A 13 8.28 5.91 -4.97
N GLY A 14 7.29 5.95 -5.86
CA GLY A 14 6.18 6.92 -5.84
C GLY A 14 4.95 6.44 -5.08
N GLY A 15 3.87 7.21 -5.15
CA GLY A 15 2.56 6.79 -4.60
C GLY A 15 1.83 5.75 -5.46
N GLN A 16 2.31 5.48 -6.68
CA GLN A 16 1.69 4.53 -7.59
C GLN A 16 1.79 3.10 -7.06
N ILE A 17 2.98 2.66 -6.62
CA ILE A 17 3.18 1.31 -6.07
C ILE A 17 2.27 1.04 -4.88
N VAL A 18 2.05 2.05 -4.02
CA VAL A 18 1.14 1.97 -2.87
C VAL A 18 -0.29 1.67 -3.32
N ARG A 19 -0.82 2.46 -4.27
CA ARG A 19 -2.20 2.31 -4.75
C ARG A 19 -2.39 0.98 -5.46
N THR A 20 -1.49 0.63 -6.36
CA THR A 20 -1.57 -0.62 -7.13
C THR A 20 -1.48 -1.85 -6.22
N ALA A 21 -0.53 -1.88 -5.29
CA ALA A 21 -0.38 -2.99 -4.36
C ALA A 21 -1.63 -3.20 -3.50
N LEU A 22 -2.18 -2.13 -2.91
CA LEU A 22 -3.40 -2.19 -2.10
C LEU A 22 -4.60 -2.67 -2.92
N THR A 23 -4.82 -2.09 -4.11
CA THR A 23 -5.94 -2.49 -4.99
C THR A 23 -5.83 -3.96 -5.38
N LEU A 24 -4.65 -4.43 -5.78
CA LEU A 24 -4.44 -5.83 -6.14
C LEU A 24 -4.60 -6.76 -4.93
N SER A 25 -4.12 -6.37 -3.75
CA SER A 25 -4.34 -7.12 -2.51
C SER A 25 -5.83 -7.32 -2.23
N CYS A 26 -6.62 -6.25 -2.35
CA CYS A 26 -8.07 -6.30 -2.18
C CYS A 26 -8.76 -7.20 -3.22
N ILE A 27 -8.40 -7.10 -4.51
CA ILE A 27 -9.01 -7.89 -5.59
C ILE A 27 -8.65 -9.38 -5.47
N THR A 28 -7.37 -9.67 -5.22
CA THR A 28 -6.86 -11.04 -5.18
C THR A 28 -7.06 -11.73 -3.82
N ARG A 29 -7.51 -10.98 -2.81
CA ARG A 29 -7.58 -11.41 -1.40
C ARG A 29 -6.26 -11.95 -0.86
N ARG A 30 -5.13 -11.51 -1.43
CA ARG A 30 -3.80 -11.87 -0.97
C ARG A 30 -3.29 -10.78 -0.01
N PRO A 31 -3.02 -11.09 1.27
CA PRO A 31 -2.52 -10.10 2.20
C PRO A 31 -1.09 -9.66 1.82
N ILE A 32 -0.78 -8.38 2.03
CA ILE A 32 0.52 -7.78 1.68
C ILE A 32 1.16 -7.08 2.88
N ILE A 33 2.47 -6.95 2.85
CA ILE A 33 3.25 -6.02 3.69
C ILE A 33 3.98 -5.08 2.74
N LEU A 34 3.71 -3.78 2.83
CA LEU A 34 4.34 -2.77 1.99
C LEU A 34 5.35 -1.96 2.83
N GLU A 35 6.63 -2.13 2.54
CA GLU A 35 7.72 -1.49 3.28
C GLU A 35 8.34 -0.34 2.47
N LYS A 36 9.19 0.48 3.11
CA LYS A 36 9.93 1.59 2.46
C LYS A 36 9.03 2.50 1.61
N ILE A 37 7.81 2.77 2.10
CA ILE A 37 6.80 3.53 1.37
C ILE A 37 7.36 4.90 1.00
N ARG A 38 7.47 5.15 -0.30
CA ARG A 38 7.95 6.43 -0.85
C ARG A 38 9.33 6.85 -0.34
N GLN A 39 10.21 5.90 -0.04
CA GLN A 39 11.55 6.16 0.52
C GLN A 39 12.38 7.13 -0.34
N ASN A 40 12.21 7.10 -1.67
CA ASN A 40 12.99 7.90 -2.62
C ASN A 40 12.39 9.31 -2.87
N ARG A 41 11.43 9.76 -2.05
CA ARG A 41 10.82 11.10 -2.16
C ARG A 41 11.31 12.01 -1.03
N LYS A 42 11.44 13.32 -1.32
CA LYS A 42 11.81 14.36 -0.33
C LYS A 42 11.04 14.25 0.99
N ASN A 43 9.74 13.92 0.91
CA ASN A 43 8.91 13.61 2.07
C ASN A 43 8.41 12.17 1.94
N PRO A 44 9.10 11.19 2.56
CA PRO A 44 8.78 9.78 2.45
C PRO A 44 7.52 9.42 3.24
N GLY A 45 7.13 8.15 3.20
CA GLY A 45 6.00 7.60 3.92
C GLY A 45 4.65 7.90 3.29
N LEU A 46 3.60 7.53 4.01
CA LEU A 46 2.21 7.79 3.62
C LEU A 46 1.92 9.30 3.65
N LYS A 47 0.97 9.70 2.82
CA LYS A 47 0.42 11.06 2.74
C LYS A 47 -1.09 10.97 2.93
N PRO A 48 -1.79 12.08 3.23
CA PRO A 48 -3.22 12.05 3.47
C PRO A 48 -4.01 11.29 2.39
N GLN A 49 -3.69 11.50 1.11
CA GLN A 49 -4.31 10.77 -0.01
C GLN A 49 -4.10 9.24 0.04
N HIS A 50 -2.93 8.77 0.48
CA HIS A 50 -2.65 7.33 0.62
C HIS A 50 -3.44 6.75 1.79
N LEU A 51 -3.45 7.44 2.94
CA LEU A 51 -4.23 7.05 4.11
C LEU A 51 -5.73 7.01 3.82
N THR A 52 -6.26 7.98 3.08
CA THR A 52 -7.66 7.98 2.66
C THR A 52 -7.98 6.77 1.80
N ALA A 53 -7.13 6.45 0.81
CA ALA A 53 -7.32 5.25 -0.02
C ALA A 53 -7.30 3.96 0.81
N ILE A 54 -6.34 3.82 1.73
CA ILE A 54 -6.26 2.68 2.66
C ILE A 54 -7.54 2.55 3.48
N LYS A 55 -8.02 3.64 4.10
CA LYS A 55 -9.24 3.64 4.92
C LYS A 55 -10.49 3.29 4.11
N ILE A 56 -10.58 3.75 2.87
CA ILE A 56 -11.69 3.42 1.97
C ILE A 56 -11.67 1.93 1.63
N LEU A 57 -10.52 1.41 1.20
CA LEU A 57 -10.37 -0.02 0.87
C LEU A 57 -10.59 -0.91 2.09
N GLN A 58 -10.14 -0.48 3.27
CA GLN A 58 -10.40 -1.16 4.53
C GLN A 58 -11.90 -1.35 4.76
N LYS A 59 -12.70 -0.29 4.57
CA LYS A 59 -14.16 -0.33 4.76
C LYS A 59 -14.85 -1.17 3.69
N ILE A 60 -14.50 -0.99 2.41
CA ILE A 60 -15.16 -1.67 1.29
C ILE A 60 -14.86 -3.17 1.28
N CYS A 61 -13.63 -3.56 1.66
CA CYS A 61 -13.19 -4.96 1.62
C CYS A 61 -13.21 -5.65 2.99
N ASN A 62 -13.65 -4.96 4.04
CA ASN A 62 -13.56 -5.41 5.44
C ASN A 62 -12.14 -5.91 5.80
N ALA A 63 -11.12 -5.17 5.36
CA ALA A 63 -9.72 -5.58 5.54
C ALA A 63 -9.23 -5.23 6.95
N LYS A 64 -8.30 -6.03 7.47
CA LYS A 64 -7.49 -5.66 8.65
C LYS A 64 -6.25 -4.92 8.16
N VAL A 65 -5.96 -3.76 8.75
CA VAL A 65 -4.82 -2.90 8.40
C VAL A 65 -4.09 -2.51 9.70
N GLU A 66 -2.76 -2.51 9.66
CA GLU A 66 -1.84 -2.12 10.74
C GLU A 66 -0.82 -1.10 10.22
#